data_AF-A0A348NR67-F1
#
_entry.id   AF-A0A348NR67-F1
#
_cell.length_a   1.000
_cell.length_b   1.000
_cell.length_c   1.000
_cell.angle_alpha   90.00
_cell.angle_beta   90.00
_cell.angle_gamma   90.00
#
_symmetry.space_group_name_H-M   'P 1'
#
loop_
_entity.id
_entity.type
_entity.pdbx_description
1 polymer ?
#
loop_
_entity_poly.entity_id
_entity_poly.type
_entity_poly.pdbx_seq_one_letter_code
_entity_poly.pdbx_strand_id
1 'polypeptide(L)' 'APEAVDAGPIAFVRDGDLIRVDIAARTLDLLVDEAELSSRRSGWEPLPPRYTRGVLAKYSRLVRSAAEGAVTG' A
#
# COMPACT_ATOMS: atom_id res chain seq x y z
N ALA A 1 0.74 -6.41 -2.70
CA ALA A 1 -0.08 -6.12 -1.51
C ALA A 1 0.83 -6.15 -0.28
N PRO A 2 0.55 -5.39 0.78
CA PRO A 2 -0.62 -4.50 1.00
C PRO A 2 -0.61 -3.24 0.13
N GLU A 3 -1.76 -2.56 0.03
CA GLU A 3 -1.88 -1.25 -0.66
C GLU A 3 -1.45 -0.09 0.24
N ALA A 4 -1.37 1.13 -0.31
CA ALA A 4 -0.87 2.28 0.43
C ALA A 4 -1.76 2.62 1.63
N VAL A 5 -3.09 2.54 1.48
CA VAL A 5 -4.07 2.81 2.55
C VAL A 5 -3.94 1.82 3.72
N ASP A 6 -3.42 0.63 3.45
CA ASP A 6 -3.18 -0.43 4.45
C ASP A 6 -1.74 -0.43 5.00
N ALA A 7 -1.01 0.68 4.86
CA ALA A 7 0.39 0.80 5.30
C ALA A 7 1.34 -0.23 4.65
N GLY A 8 1.07 -0.64 3.40
CA GLY A 8 2.02 -1.43 2.62
C GLY A 8 3.32 -0.66 2.33
N PRO A 9 4.41 -1.33 1.93
CA PRO A 9 5.69 -0.66 1.64
C PRO A 9 5.59 0.51 0.66
N ILE A 10 4.66 0.42 -0.30
CA ILE A 10 4.37 1.47 -1.28
C ILE A 10 3.89 2.79 -0.65
N ALA A 11 3.32 2.77 0.56
CA ALA A 11 2.90 3.96 1.29
C ALA A 11 4.09 4.85 1.72
N PHE A 12 5.29 4.27 1.80
CA PHE A 12 6.48 4.91 2.37
C PHE A 12 7.55 5.26 1.32
N VAL A 13 7.29 5.00 0.05
CA VAL A 13 8.17 5.41 -1.05
C VAL A 13 8.22 6.93 -1.12
N ARG A 14 9.42 7.48 -1.28
CA ARG A 14 9.69 8.90 -1.47
C ARG A 14 10.47 9.10 -2.78
N ASP A 15 10.41 10.33 -3.30
CA ASP A 15 11.19 10.70 -4.48
C ASP A 15 12.69 10.45 -4.25
N GLY A 16 13.31 9.76 -5.20
CA GLY A 16 14.72 9.39 -5.15
C GLY A 16 15.01 8.01 -4.54
N ASP A 17 14.03 7.32 -3.96
CA ASP A 17 14.21 5.94 -3.53
C ASP A 17 14.47 5.01 -4.73
N LEU A 18 15.37 4.04 -4.54
CA LEU A 18 15.69 3.05 -5.57
C LEU A 18 14.73 1.86 -5.50
N ILE A 19 14.17 1.47 -6.63
CA ILE A 19 13.29 0.31 -6.77
C ILE A 19 13.92 -0.68 -7.75
N ARG A 20 14.03 -1.94 -7.35
CA ARG A 20 14.51 -3.03 -8.20
C ARG A 20 13.34 -3.86 -8.71
N VAL A 21 13.31 -4.10 -10.01
CA VAL A 21 12.39 -5.04 -10.65
C VAL A 21 13.22 -6.20 -11.19
N ASP A 22 13.00 -7.41 -10.68
CA ASP A 22 13.62 -8.62 -11.20
C ASP A 22 12.54 -9.53 -11.79
N ILE A 23 12.54 -9.64 -13.13
CA ILE A 23 11.57 -10.45 -13.87
C ILE A 23 11.85 -11.95 -13.67
N ALA A 24 13.12 -12.35 -13.59
CA ALA A 24 13.49 -13.75 -13.45
C ALA A 24 13.13 -14.26 -12.04
N ALA A 25 13.43 -13.47 -11.02
CA ALA A 25 13.08 -13.78 -9.63
C ALA A 25 11.60 -13.50 -9.32
N ARG A 26 10.91 -12.73 -10.16
CA ARG A 26 9.53 -12.22 -9.95
C ARG A 26 9.43 -11.39 -8.66
N THR A 27 10.43 -10.55 -8.40
CA THR A 27 10.47 -9.66 -7.23
C THR A 27 10.36 -8.19 -7.63
N LEU A 28 9.84 -7.41 -6.69
CA LEU A 28 9.75 -5.96 -6.74
C LEU A 28 10.20 -5.45 -5.37
N ASP A 29 11.43 -4.95 -5.31
CA ASP A 29 12.10 -4.62 -4.07
C ASP A 29 12.32 -3.11 -3.94
N LEU A 30 11.95 -2.53 -2.80
CA LEU A 30 12.31 -1.17 -2.42
C LEU A 30 13.67 -1.22 -1.73
N LEU A 31 14.68 -0.61 -2.34
CA LEU A 31 16.06 -0.63 -1.84
C LEU A 31 16.29 0.50 -0.83
N VAL A 32 15.51 0.47 0.25
CA VAL A 32 15.60 1.38 1.39
C VAL A 32 15.79 0.54 2.65
N ASP A 33 16.67 0.97 3.55
CA ASP A 33 16.92 0.24 4.80
C ASP A 33 15.64 0.11 5.63
N GLU A 34 15.43 -1.06 6.25
CA GLU A 34 14.23 -1.32 7.05
C GLU A 34 14.10 -0.35 8.24
N ALA A 35 15.23 0.11 8.80
CA ALA A 35 15.24 1.11 9.85
C ALA A 35 14.64 2.45 9.39
N GLU A 36 14.94 2.86 8.15
CA GLU A 36 14.37 4.05 7.55
C GLU A 36 12.89 3.84 7.20
N LEU A 37 12.51 2.67 6.66
CA LEU A 37 11.09 2.38 6.43
C LEU A 37 10.28 2.37 7.74
N SER A 38 10.84 1.83 8.82
CA SER A 38 10.22 1.87 10.14
C SER A 38 10.13 3.30 10.68
N SER A 39 11.12 4.16 10.40
CA SER A 39 11.07 5.59 10.77
C SER A 39 9.90 6.30 10.04
N ARG A 40 9.72 6.00 8.75
CA ARG A 40 8.66 6.56 7.90
C ARG A 40 7.26 6.07 8.28
N ARG A 41 7.14 4.89 8.87
CA ARG A 41 5.86 4.37 9.43
C ARG A 41 5.39 5.15 10.65
N SER A 42 6.30 5.76 11.41
CA SER A 42 5.96 6.47 12.64
C SER A 42 5.13 7.71 12.35
N GLY A 43 3.91 7.77 12.92
CA GLY A 43 2.99 8.88 12.72
C GLY A 43 2.30 8.91 11.35
N TRP A 44 2.40 7.83 10.57
CA TRP A 44 1.69 7.70 9.31
C TRP A 44 0.21 7.41 9.55
N GLU A 45 -0.65 8.15 8.84
CA GLU A 45 -2.07 7.88 8.74
C GLU A 45 -2.50 7.93 7.27
N PRO A 46 -3.43 7.04 6.83
CA PRO A 46 -3.93 7.07 5.47
C PRO A 46 -4.75 8.34 5.23
N LEU A 47 -4.79 8.79 3.98
CA LEU A 47 -5.68 9.87 3.58
C LEU A 47 -7.15 9.49 3.85
N PRO A 48 -7.99 10.44 4.28
CA PRO A 48 -9.40 10.15 4.51
C PRO A 48 -10.09 9.74 3.20
N PRO A 49 -11.05 8.80 3.25
CA PRO A 49 -11.77 8.37 2.06
C PRO A 49 -12.47 9.54 1.36
N ARG A 50 -12.18 9.73 0.06
CA ARG A 50 -12.80 10.77 -0.75
C ARG A 50 -14.32 10.63 -0.84
N TYR A 51 -14.81 9.39 -0.90
CA TYR A 51 -16.23 9.06 -0.98
C TYR A 51 -16.69 8.45 0.33
N THR A 52 -17.49 9.21 1.09
CA THR A 52 -18.01 8.79 2.40
C THR A 52 -19.45 8.28 2.35
N ARG A 53 -20.11 8.37 1.20
CA ARG A 53 -21.48 7.87 0.94
C ARG A 53 -21.57 7.16 -0.42
N GLY A 54 -22.69 6.48 -0.65
CA GLY A 54 -22.98 5.79 -1.91
C GLY A 54 -22.23 4.46 -2.08
N VAL A 55 -22.16 3.97 -3.31
CA VAL A 55 -21.60 2.64 -3.62
C VAL A 55 -20.11 2.53 -3.28
N LEU A 56 -19.31 3.57 -3.54
CA LEU A 56 -17.86 3.55 -3.28
C LEU A 56 -17.55 3.54 -1.77
N ALA A 57 -18.38 4.17 -0.95
CA ALA A 57 -18.24 4.10 0.49
C ALA A 57 -18.61 2.72 1.06
N LYS A 58 -19.49 1.97 0.40
CA LYS A 58 -19.74 0.56 0.76
C LYS A 58 -18.56 -0.30 0.34
N TYR A 59 -18.08 -0.11 -0.88
CA TYR A 59 -16.97 -0.87 -1.45
C TYR A 59 -15.70 -0.73 -0.61
N SER A 60 -15.27 0.50 -0.28
CA SER A 60 -14.06 0.73 0.52
C SER A 60 -14.10 0.13 1.93
N ARG A 61 -15.31 -0.16 2.46
CA ARG A 61 -15.48 -0.81 3.75
C ARG A 61 -15.48 -2.35 3.68
N LEU A 62 -15.71 -2.92 2.51
CA LEU A 62 -15.98 -4.35 2.35
C LEU A 62 -14.93 -5.07 1.49
N VAL A 63 -14.25 -4.35 0.61
CA VAL A 63 -13.28 -4.93 -0.31
C VAL A 63 -12.10 -5.53 0.47
N ARG A 64 -11.69 -6.74 0.07
CA ARG A 64 -10.49 -7.41 0.58
C ARG A 64 -9.28 -7.11 -0.30
N SER A 65 -8.10 -7.53 0.14
CA SER A 65 -6.85 -7.33 -0.59
C SER A 65 -6.95 -7.76 -2.06
N ALA A 66 -6.31 -7.01 -2.96
CA ALA A 66 -6.18 -7.41 -4.36
C ALA A 66 -5.51 -8.79 -4.51
N ALA A 67 -4.65 -9.19 -3.57
CA ALA A 67 -4.05 -10.53 -3.55
C ALA A 67 -5.09 -11.65 -3.33
N GLU A 68 -6.24 -11.32 -2.74
CA GLU A 68 -7.39 -12.22 -2.52
C GLU A 68 -8.48 -12.02 -3.60
N GLY A 69 -8.23 -11.21 -4.62
CA GLY A 69 -9.14 -10.98 -5.73
C GLY A 69 -10.12 -9.81 -5.56
N ALA A 70 -9.89 -8.91 -4.58
CA ALA A 70 -10.72 -7.73 -4.35
C ALA A 70 -12.23 -8.04 -4.16
N VAL A 71 -12.52 -9.17 -3.52
CA VAL A 71 -13.89 -9.60 -3.20
C VAL A 71 -14.49 -8.75 -2.08
N THR A 72 -15.82 -8.63 -2.06
CA THR A 72 -16.57 -7.84 -1.06
C THR A 72 -17.46 -8.71 -0.14
N GLY A 73 -17.34 -10.03 -0.22
CA GLY A 73 -18.04 -11.05 0.58
C GLY A 73 -17.15 -12.25 0.83
#